data_AF-L1JR51-F1
#
_entry.id   AF-L1JR51-F1
#
_cell.length_a   1.000
_cell.length_b   1.000
_cell.length_c   1.000
_cell.angle_alpha   90.00
_cell.angle_beta   90.00
_cell.angle_gamma   90.00
#
_symmetry.space_group_name_H-M   'P 1'
#
loop_
_entity.id
_entity.type
_entity.pdbx_description
1 polymer ?
#
loop_
_entity_poly.entity_id
_entity_poly.type
_entity_poly.pdbx_seq_one_letter_code
_entity_poly.pdbx_strand_id
1 'polypeptide(L)' 'SPLHIASLAGHVEVVQKLVELGAVVNMGNKKGYSPLHCAALMGNLETCKRLVALGADLGATDIYGDQPV' A
#
# COMPACT_ATOMS: atom_id res chain seq x y z
N SER A 1 7.06 -6.77 1.16
CA SER A 1 6.21 -7.95 0.88
C SER A 1 5.74 -7.90 -0.58
N PRO A 2 5.19 -8.98 -1.17
CA PRO A 2 4.61 -8.93 -2.50
C PRO A 2 3.59 -7.80 -2.69
N LEU A 3 2.81 -7.49 -1.66
CA LEU A 3 1.82 -6.42 -1.67
C LEU A 3 2.47 -5.02 -1.84
N HIS A 4 3.63 -4.78 -1.23
CA HIS A 4 4.37 -3.52 -1.43
C HIS A 4 4.86 -3.39 -2.87
N ILE A 5 5.41 -4.47 -3.45
CA ILE A 5 5.96 -4.46 -4.81
C ILE A 5 4.84 -4.24 -5.83
N ALA A 6 3.72 -4.97 -5.70
CA ALA A 6 2.56 -4.77 -6.55
C ALA A 6 1.99 -3.35 -6.43
N SER A 7 1.99 -2.78 -5.21
CA SER A 7 1.52 -1.42 -4.98
C SER A 7 2.42 -0.36 -5.60
N LEU A 8 3.73 -0.51 -5.42
CA LEU A 8 4.76 0.32 -6.05
C LEU A 8 4.68 0.26 -7.58
N ALA A 9 4.48 -0.93 -8.14
CA ALA A 9 4.40 -1.15 -9.59
C ALA A 9 3.04 -0.78 -10.22
N GLY A 10 2.03 -0.43 -9.41
CA GLY A 10 0.72 -0.03 -9.92
C GLY A 10 -0.17 -1.20 -10.38
N HIS A 11 0.11 -2.43 -9.95
CA HIS A 11 -0.61 -3.64 -10.38
C HIS A 11 -1.88 -3.87 -9.57
N VAL A 12 -2.95 -3.17 -9.92
CA VAL A 12 -4.22 -3.15 -9.17
C VAL A 12 -4.83 -4.54 -8.99
N GLU A 13 -4.90 -5.39 -10.04
CA GLU A 13 -5.49 -6.72 -9.88
C GLU A 13 -4.64 -7.63 -8.98
N VAL A 14 -3.32 -7.46 -9.02
CA VAL A 14 -2.40 -8.23 -8.15
C VAL A 14 -2.56 -7.79 -6.70
N VAL A 15 -2.68 -6.48 -6.43
CA VAL A 15 -2.97 -5.93 -5.10
C VAL A 15 -4.25 -6.54 -4.53
N GLN A 16 -5.34 -6.50 -5.31
CA GLN A 16 -6.62 -7.11 -4.92
C GLN A 16 -6.43 -8.60 -4.60
N LYS A 17 -5.78 -9.36 -5.48
CA LYS A 17 -5.64 -10.80 -5.31
C LYS A 17 -4.82 -11.17 -4.08
N LEU A 18 -3.76 -10.41 -3.78
CA LEU A 18 -2.93 -10.63 -2.61
C LEU A 18 -3.70 -10.41 -1.31
N VAL A 19 -4.57 -9.39 -1.26
CA VAL A 19 -5.39 -9.11 -0.07
C VAL A 19 -6.46 -10.18 0.13
N GLU A 20 -7.09 -10.68 -0.94
CA GLU A 20 -7.99 -11.85 -0.89
C GLU A 20 -7.30 -13.12 -0.36
N LEU A 21 -6.01 -13.29 -0.65
CA LEU A 21 -5.18 -14.39 -0.14
C LEU A 21 -4.68 -14.16 1.30
N GLY A 22 -5.11 -13.09 1.95
CA GLY A 22 -4.80 -12.79 3.35
C GLY A 22 -3.60 -11.87 3.57
N ALA A 23 -3.12 -11.16 2.54
CA ALA A 23 -2.09 -10.15 2.74
C ALA A 23 -2.62 -9.00 3.62
N VAL A 24 -1.86 -8.65 4.66
CA VAL A 24 -2.20 -7.55 5.57
C VAL A 24 -1.96 -6.20 4.89
N VAL A 25 -3.04 -5.46 4.63
CA VAL A 25 -3.04 -4.20 3.88
C VAL A 25 -2.17 -3.12 4.52
N ASN A 26 -2.11 -3.08 5.85
CA ASN A 26 -1.39 -2.04 6.61
C ASN A 26 -0.02 -2.48 7.12
N MET A 27 0.50 -3.62 6.64
CA MET A 27 1.82 -4.09 7.06
C MET A 27 2.91 -3.14 6.56
N GLY A 28 3.62 -2.49 7.48
CA GLY A 28 4.80 -1.68 7.14
C GLY A 28 6.01 -2.53 6.74
N ASN A 29 6.83 -2.05 5.82
CA ASN A 29 8.14 -2.63 5.53
C ASN A 29 9.21 -2.17 6.55
N LYS A 30 10.49 -2.46 6.30
CA LYS A 30 11.61 -2.09 7.20
C LYS A 30 11.74 -0.59 7.48
N LYS A 31 11.16 0.26 6.64
CA LYS A 31 11.10 1.72 6.80
C LYS A 31 9.74 2.20 7.29
N GLY A 32 8.83 1.31 7.68
CA GLY A 32 7.47 1.68 8.08
C GLY A 32 6.54 2.02 6.92
N TYR A 33 7.01 2.08 5.67
CA TYR A 33 6.13 2.28 4.52
C TYR A 33 5.11 1.15 4.44
N SER A 34 3.83 1.51 4.45
CA SER A 34 2.72 0.65 4.08
C SER A 34 2.66 0.47 2.54
N PRO A 35 1.90 -0.51 2.04
CA PRO A 35 1.56 -0.60 0.63
C PRO A 35 1.02 0.71 0.03
N LEU A 36 0.27 1.50 0.80
CA LEU A 36 -0.27 2.79 0.35
C LEU A 36 0.85 3.83 0.16
N HIS A 37 1.85 3.89 1.04
CA HIS A 37 3.04 4.74 0.82
C HIS A 37 3.71 4.40 -0.52
N CYS A 38 3.87 3.11 -0.83
CA CYS A 38 4.48 2.69 -2.09
C CYS A 38 3.66 3.10 -3.32
N ALA A 39 2.34 2.96 -3.27
CA ALA A 39 1.48 3.39 -4.38
C ALA A 39 1.51 4.92 -4.58
N ALA A 40 1.45 5.68 -3.47
CA ALA A 40 1.49 7.14 -3.47
C ALA A 40 2.84 7.67 -3.98
N LEU A 41 3.96 7.08 -3.55
CA LEU A 41 5.31 7.44 -3.99
C LEU A 41 5.47 7.41 -5.52
N MET A 42 4.77 6.49 -6.19
CA MET A 42 4.83 6.33 -7.64
C MET A 42 3.68 7.04 -8.38
N GLY A 43 2.79 7.73 -7.67
CA GLY A 43 1.64 8.41 -8.25
C GLY A 43 0.58 7.46 -8.82
N ASN A 44 0.53 6.20 -8.36
CA ASN A 44 -0.40 5.18 -8.86
C ASN A 44 -1.81 5.38 -8.29
N LEU A 45 -2.55 6.36 -8.83
CA LEU A 45 -3.86 6.75 -8.32
C LEU A 45 -4.86 5.60 -8.16
N GLU A 46 -4.96 4.72 -9.16
CA GLU A 46 -5.91 3.59 -9.13
C GLU A 46 -5.54 2.56 -8.07
N THR A 47 -4.24 2.34 -7.84
CA THR A 47 -3.76 1.49 -6.75
C THR A 47 -4.02 2.12 -5.40
N CYS A 48 -3.81 3.44 -5.24
CA CYS A 48 -4.16 4.15 -4.01
C CYS A 48 -5.65 3.99 -3.69
N LYS A 49 -6.53 4.27 -4.66
CA LYS A 49 -7.99 4.08 -4.50
C LYS A 49 -8.33 2.66 -4.10
N ARG A 50 -7.71 1.66 -4.75
CA ARG A 50 -7.93 0.25 -4.43
C ARG A 50 -7.51 -0.08 -3.00
N LEU A 51 -6.31 0.33 -2.58
CA LEU A 51 -5.81 0.09 -1.23
C LEU A 51 -6.71 0.75 -0.17
N VAL A 52 -7.17 1.98 -0.41
CA VAL A 52 -8.13 2.68 0.46
C VAL A 52 -9.45 1.89 0.56
N ALA A 53 -9.98 1.41 -0.57
CA ALA A 53 -11.17 0.57 -0.58
C ALA A 53 -10.98 -0.78 0.16
N LEU A 54 -9.74 -1.25 0.26
CA LEU A 54 -9.35 -2.45 1.02
C LEU A 54 -9.02 -2.16 2.49
N GLY A 55 -9.22 -0.93 2.97
CA GLY A 55 -9.02 -0.55 4.37
C GLY A 55 -7.58 -0.14 4.70
N ALA A 56 -6.85 0.42 3.73
CA ALA A 56 -5.57 1.06 4.01
C ALA A 56 -5.73 2.26 4.95
N ASP A 57 -4.88 2.32 5.99
CA ASP A 57 -4.84 3.41 6.95
C ASP A 57 -4.12 4.63 6.35
N LEU A 58 -4.86 5.73 6.21
CA LEU A 58 -4.35 7.01 5.71
C LEU A 58 -3.46 7.72 6.73
N GLY A 59 -3.61 7.41 8.01
CA GLY A 59 -2.83 7.99 9.11
C GLY A 59 -1.60 7.20 9.49
N ALA A 60 -1.33 6.06 8.83
CA ALA A 60 -0.16 5.24 9.12
C ALA A 60 1.11 6.05 8.84
N THR A 61 2.00 6.17 9.82
CA THR A 61 3.27 6.88 9.66
C THR A 61 4.41 5.91 9.43
N ASP A 62 5.33 6.28 8.55
CA ASP A 62 6.59 5.59 8.40
C ASP A 62 7.60 5.96 9.52
N ILE A 63 8.86 5.54 9.41
CA ILE A 63 9.88 5.86 10.42
C ILE A 63 10.32 7.33 10.42
N TYR A 64 9.99 8.11 9.40
CA TYR A 64 10.28 9.53 9.31
C TYR A 64 9.10 10.39 9.79
N GLY A 65 7.96 9.76 10.08
CA GLY A 65 6.73 10.45 10.47
C GLY A 65 5.87 10.87 9.28
N ASP A 66 6.24 10.45 8.07
CA ASP A 66 5.49 10.77 6.86
C ASP A 66 4.27 9.86 6.76
N GLN A 67 3.13 10.44 6.40
CA GLN A 67 1.90 9.74 6.07
C GLN A 67 1.89 9.38 4.58
N PRO A 68 1.09 8.38 4.15
CA PRO A 68 0.99 8.01 2.74
C PRO A 68 0.19 9.01 1.88
N VAL A 69 -0.33 10.09 2.48
CA VAL A 69 -1.18 11.12 1.84
C VAL A 69 -0.51 12.48 1.81
#